data_AF-A0A914DR68-F1
#
_entry.id   AF-A0A914DR68-F1
#
_cell.length_a   1.000
_cell.length_b   1.000
_cell.length_c   1.000
_cell.angle_alpha   90.00
_cell.angle_beta   90.00
_cell.angle_gamma   90.00
#
_symmetry.space_group_name_H-M   'P 1'
#
loop_
_entity.id
_entity.type
_entity.pdbx_description
1 polymer ?
#
loop_
_entity_poly.entity_id
_entity_poly.type
_entity_poly.pdbx_seq_one_letter_code
_entity_poly.pdbx_strand_id
1 'polypeptide(L)'
;MDHDKQFSIRTATPEDAAALISLIQELAIFEKYPDGPEINEDILANDLRRHACYAFIAFHGEELAGMALYYLGYSTWQGQYIHLEDLYVRPQFCGNGLGKKLIKAVAKLNAIDLTKEEGWLVYRFNEKGIETLARDVNEVDYYYDWQSVDCNSIKKVPNDPAVQNLLSEMNKDGSAFLPPDFYVSPTSDDYTQALEEIKSTFIHLNEDLYSPGHRFRAYISFYYNTTDCQFHKATTDFFQERSFNEVDGGKCREFDPLDETLFNNSIFKTLLKKNIELAQLYGNVEFDDTLLMQIHQIRYKPIGKEPAYATPTWLHRDDEPLTFCHLIETTPNIIGGDSVLSDGELCNQTVKYNITKVMKLVEPLDTLVVDQKPMHAVTPMGKRGNGEDDHRDIFLIDFKNNRPNSTPAPTPSNQLLG
;
A
#
# COMPACT_ATOMS: atom_id res chain seq x y z
N MET A 1 28.31 14.13 24.09
CA MET A 1 28.14 13.00 25.03
C MET A 1 28.19 11.73 24.20
N ASP A 2 28.67 10.66 24.81
CA ASP A 2 29.20 9.42 24.22
C ASP A 2 28.25 8.76 23.19
N HIS A 3 28.53 8.91 21.88
CA HIS A 3 27.77 8.29 20.77
C HIS A 3 28.19 6.82 20.50
N ASP A 4 29.05 6.23 21.34
CA ASP A 4 29.65 4.90 21.12
C ASP A 4 28.97 3.76 21.89
N LYS A 5 27.85 4.00 22.59
CA LYS A 5 27.19 2.93 23.35
C LYS A 5 26.12 2.23 22.50
N GLN A 6 26.37 0.95 22.19
CA GLN A 6 25.43 0.11 21.48
C GLN A 6 24.22 -0.24 22.38
N PHE A 7 23.01 -0.16 21.83
CA PHE A 7 21.82 -0.66 22.52
C PHE A 7 21.89 -2.18 22.72
N SER A 8 21.66 -2.65 23.94
CA SER A 8 21.50 -4.06 24.27
C SER A 8 20.04 -4.37 24.56
N ILE A 9 19.55 -5.52 24.07
CA ILE A 9 18.19 -6.00 24.29
C ILE A 9 18.28 -7.44 24.75
N ARG A 10 17.53 -7.76 25.81
CA ARG A 10 17.40 -9.12 26.31
C ARG A 10 15.98 -9.38 26.81
N THR A 11 15.63 -10.65 26.97
CA THR A 11 14.40 -11.03 27.65
C THR A 11 14.46 -10.56 29.10
N ALA A 12 13.35 -10.01 29.59
CA ALA A 12 13.20 -9.61 30.97
C ALA A 12 13.01 -10.84 31.86
N THR A 13 13.56 -10.78 33.07
CA THR A 13 13.34 -11.78 34.13
C THR A 13 12.52 -11.16 35.25
N PRO A 14 12.01 -11.93 36.23
CA PRO A 14 11.30 -11.37 37.38
C PRO A 14 12.07 -10.28 38.12
N GLU A 15 13.40 -10.31 38.07
CA GLU A 15 14.28 -9.30 38.68
C GLU A 15 14.22 -7.92 37.98
N ASP A 16 13.69 -7.86 36.75
CA ASP A 16 13.51 -6.61 35.99
C ASP A 16 12.17 -5.92 36.27
N ALA A 17 11.31 -6.48 37.13
CA ALA A 17 9.95 -5.98 37.35
C ALA A 17 9.90 -4.50 37.77
N ALA A 18 10.83 -4.06 38.63
CA ALA A 18 10.95 -2.66 39.03
C ALA A 18 11.26 -1.74 37.84
N ALA A 19 12.17 -2.16 36.97
CA ALA A 19 12.54 -1.41 35.77
C ALA A 19 11.37 -1.34 34.77
N LEU A 20 10.62 -2.43 34.62
CA LEU A 20 9.43 -2.47 33.75
C LEU A 20 8.31 -1.58 34.30
N ILE A 21 8.00 -1.64 35.60
CA ILE A 21 7.00 -0.76 36.23
C ILE A 21 7.35 0.72 36.02
N SER A 22 8.63 1.09 36.15
CA SER A 22 9.08 2.45 35.86
C SER A 22 8.76 2.87 34.42
N LEU A 23 9.00 2.00 33.44
CA LEU A 23 8.72 2.29 32.04
C LEU A 23 7.20 2.31 31.74
N ILE A 24 6.41 1.44 32.37
CA ILE A 24 4.94 1.43 32.25
C ILE A 24 4.35 2.72 32.82
N GLN A 25 4.87 3.18 33.96
CA GLN A 25 4.46 4.46 34.55
C GLN A 25 4.78 5.65 33.63
N GLU A 26 5.97 5.65 33.02
CA GLU A 26 6.36 6.69 32.05
C GLU A 26 5.48 6.67 30.80
N LEU A 27 5.11 5.49 30.29
CA LEU A 27 4.15 5.34 29.20
C LEU A 27 2.76 5.85 29.60
N ALA A 28 2.26 5.48 30.79
CA ALA A 28 0.96 5.91 31.29
C ALA A 28 0.87 7.46 31.40
N ILE A 29 1.96 8.11 31.83
CA ILE A 29 2.07 9.57 31.83
C ILE A 29 1.97 10.13 30.39
N PHE A 30 2.65 9.53 29.42
CA PHE A 30 2.60 9.94 28.02
C PHE A 30 1.18 9.81 27.42
N GLU A 31 0.45 8.75 27.78
CA GLU A 31 -0.92 8.49 27.32
C GLU A 31 -2.01 9.28 28.08
N LYS A 32 -1.62 10.17 29.00
CA LYS A 32 -2.50 10.98 29.84
C LYS A 32 -3.32 10.16 30.86
N TYR A 33 -2.77 9.04 31.33
CA TYR A 33 -3.27 8.22 32.44
C TYR A 33 -2.26 8.16 33.61
N PRO A 34 -1.92 9.30 34.25
CA PRO A 34 -0.83 9.36 35.24
C PRO A 34 -1.07 8.55 36.52
N ASP A 35 -2.32 8.18 36.81
CA ASP A 35 -2.70 7.41 38.01
C ASP A 35 -2.55 5.89 37.82
N GLY A 36 -2.17 5.41 36.63
CA GLY A 36 -1.79 4.01 36.39
C GLY A 36 -0.28 3.79 36.53
N PRO A 37 0.22 2.54 36.48
CA PRO A 37 -0.52 1.27 36.48
C PRO A 37 -1.04 0.90 37.89
N GLU A 38 -2.14 0.14 37.95
CA GLU A 38 -2.68 -0.38 39.23
C GLU A 38 -1.84 -1.55 39.80
N ILE A 39 -1.01 -2.19 38.96
CA ILE A 39 -0.11 -3.27 39.35
C ILE A 39 1.21 -2.71 39.90
N ASN A 40 1.84 -3.46 40.82
CA ASN A 40 3.15 -3.12 41.38
C ASN A 40 4.23 -4.15 41.00
N GLU A 41 5.46 -3.89 41.42
CA GLU A 41 6.64 -4.70 41.09
C GLU A 41 6.48 -6.17 41.50
N ASP A 42 5.87 -6.44 42.66
CA ASP A 42 5.66 -7.80 43.17
C ASP A 42 4.68 -8.59 42.27
N ILE A 43 3.60 -7.93 41.83
CA ILE A 43 2.61 -8.52 40.91
C ILE A 43 3.29 -8.84 39.58
N LEU A 44 3.99 -7.87 38.98
CA LEU A 44 4.64 -8.07 37.69
C LEU A 44 5.76 -9.12 37.75
N ALA A 45 6.55 -9.16 38.83
CA ALA A 45 7.56 -10.19 39.03
C ALA A 45 6.95 -11.59 39.11
N ASN A 46 5.80 -11.74 39.78
CA ASN A 46 5.08 -13.00 39.84
C ASN A 46 4.47 -13.38 38.47
N ASP A 47 3.98 -12.40 37.71
CA ASP A 47 3.42 -12.60 36.37
C ASP A 47 4.46 -13.06 35.36
N LEU A 48 5.67 -12.48 35.38
CA LEU A 48 6.80 -12.95 34.58
C LEU A 48 7.23 -14.38 34.99
N ARG A 49 7.26 -14.66 36.30
CA ARG A 49 7.66 -15.98 36.84
C ARG A 49 6.70 -17.10 36.44
N ARG A 50 5.40 -16.81 36.42
CA ARG A 50 4.36 -17.78 36.04
C ARG A 50 4.03 -17.75 34.54
N HIS A 51 4.79 -16.98 33.76
CA HIS A 51 4.59 -16.83 32.32
C HIS A 51 3.20 -16.31 31.93
N ALA A 52 2.61 -15.44 32.77
CA ALA A 52 1.38 -14.72 32.44
C ALA A 52 1.64 -13.62 31.39
N CYS A 53 2.82 -12.99 31.46
CA CYS A 53 3.34 -12.09 30.45
C CYS A 53 4.85 -12.33 30.28
N TYR A 54 5.41 -11.69 29.27
CA TYR A 54 6.82 -11.70 28.89
C TYR A 54 7.22 -10.28 28.48
N ALA A 55 8.51 -9.97 28.55
CA ALA A 55 8.99 -8.70 28.03
C ALA A 55 10.40 -8.80 27.44
N PHE A 56 10.70 -7.89 26.52
CA PHE A 56 12.07 -7.48 26.21
C PHE A 56 12.36 -6.17 26.90
N ILE A 57 13.55 -6.05 27.48
CA ILE A 57 14.06 -4.84 28.12
C ILE A 57 15.33 -4.38 27.40
N ALA A 58 15.45 -3.07 27.21
CA ALA A 58 16.52 -2.44 26.45
C ALA A 58 17.34 -1.48 27.29
N PHE A 59 18.66 -1.45 27.04
CA PHE A 59 19.60 -0.56 27.69
C PHE A 59 20.53 0.14 26.69
N HIS A 60 20.90 1.39 26.96
CA HIS A 60 21.98 2.12 26.29
C HIS A 60 23.19 2.17 27.23
N GLY A 61 24.12 1.24 27.07
CA GLY A 61 25.10 0.94 28.12
C GLY A 61 24.40 0.38 29.37
N GLU A 62 24.51 1.09 30.49
CA GLU A 62 23.84 0.73 31.76
C GLU A 62 22.50 1.46 31.95
N GLU A 63 22.17 2.43 31.08
CA GLU A 63 20.96 3.23 31.22
C GLU A 63 19.75 2.50 30.63
N LEU A 64 18.67 2.40 31.40
CA LEU A 64 17.41 1.81 30.96
C LEU A 64 16.79 2.67 29.84
N ALA A 65 16.53 2.03 28.70
CA ALA A 65 16.18 2.74 27.47
C ALA A 65 14.76 2.46 26.94
N GLY A 66 14.21 1.27 27.20
CA GLY A 66 12.85 0.94 26.76
C GLY A 66 12.46 -0.51 27.00
N MET A 67 11.23 -0.86 26.62
CA MET A 67 10.67 -2.20 26.76
C MET A 67 9.65 -2.55 25.66
N ALA A 68 9.41 -3.84 25.49
CA ALA A 68 8.24 -4.39 24.80
C ALA A 68 7.64 -5.52 25.64
N LEU A 69 6.41 -5.34 26.15
CA LEU A 69 5.69 -6.31 26.97
C LEU A 69 4.62 -7.02 26.15
N TYR A 70 4.55 -8.34 26.27
CA TYR A 70 3.65 -9.17 25.48
C TYR A 70 3.18 -10.41 26.25
N TYR A 71 2.10 -11.05 25.79
CA TYR A 71 1.62 -12.32 26.35
C TYR A 71 1.14 -13.28 25.25
N LEU A 72 0.85 -14.52 25.62
CA LEU A 72 0.31 -15.53 24.71
C LEU A 72 -1.22 -15.59 24.84
N GLY A 73 -1.93 -15.38 23.74
CA GLY A 73 -3.37 -15.55 23.65
C GLY A 73 -3.76 -16.75 22.80
N TYR A 74 -5.06 -17.07 22.77
CA TYR A 74 -5.61 -18.16 21.97
C TYR A 74 -6.93 -17.75 21.34
N SER A 75 -7.08 -17.97 20.04
CA SER A 75 -8.32 -17.74 19.30
C SER A 75 -8.91 -19.07 18.82
N THR A 76 -10.22 -19.24 18.97
CA THR A 76 -10.94 -20.44 18.53
C THR A 76 -10.93 -20.62 17.01
N TRP A 77 -10.58 -19.58 16.27
CA TRP A 77 -10.50 -19.59 14.81
C TRP A 77 -9.08 -19.85 14.29
N GLN A 78 -8.08 -19.83 15.18
CA GLN A 78 -6.72 -19.41 14.80
C GLN A 78 -5.60 -20.11 15.57
N GLY A 79 -5.91 -20.65 16.74
CA GLY A 79 -4.91 -21.18 17.65
C GLY A 79 -4.18 -20.09 18.44
N GLN A 80 -2.95 -20.40 18.83
CA GLN A 80 -2.15 -19.58 19.76
C GLN A 80 -1.46 -18.41 19.05
N TYR A 81 -1.54 -17.22 19.64
CA TYR A 81 -0.94 -15.97 19.14
C TYR A 81 -0.14 -15.24 20.24
N ILE A 82 0.62 -14.20 19.86
CA ILE A 82 1.25 -13.26 20.81
C ILE A 82 0.42 -11.96 20.82
N HIS A 83 0.25 -11.30 21.96
CA HIS A 83 -0.34 -9.96 22.04
C HIS A 83 0.73 -9.00 22.52
N LEU A 84 0.99 -7.91 21.79
CA LEU A 84 1.92 -6.88 22.23
C LEU A 84 1.11 -5.85 23.01
N GLU A 85 1.24 -5.88 24.33
CA GLU A 85 0.51 -4.99 25.22
C GLU A 85 1.14 -3.59 25.18
N ASP A 86 2.41 -3.48 25.62
CA ASP A 86 3.09 -2.20 25.75
C ASP A 86 4.38 -2.15 24.92
N LEU A 87 4.61 -1.02 24.25
CA LEU A 87 5.88 -0.68 23.62
C LEU A 87 6.27 0.74 24.02
N TYR A 88 7.41 0.87 24.71
CA TYR A 88 7.87 2.17 25.18
C TYR A 88 9.38 2.33 25.01
N VAL A 89 9.78 3.53 24.56
CA VAL A 89 11.17 3.98 24.50
C VAL A 89 11.22 5.34 25.15
N ARG A 90 12.19 5.55 26.06
CA ARG A 90 12.32 6.86 26.71
C ARG A 90 12.65 7.94 25.68
N PRO A 91 12.13 9.17 25.85
CA PRO A 91 12.27 10.25 24.87
C PRO A 91 13.71 10.50 24.40
N GLN A 92 14.69 10.40 25.29
CA GLN A 92 16.11 10.61 24.96
C GLN A 92 16.73 9.53 24.04
N PHE A 93 16.04 8.39 23.87
CA PHE A 93 16.47 7.29 22.99
C PHE A 93 15.57 7.11 21.76
N CYS A 94 14.50 7.89 21.62
CA CYS A 94 13.67 7.94 20.43
C CYS A 94 14.47 8.43 19.20
N GLY A 95 14.03 8.08 17.99
CA GLY A 95 14.73 8.42 16.75
C GLY A 95 16.02 7.62 16.48
N ASN A 96 16.51 6.80 17.42
CA ASN A 96 17.71 5.96 17.24
C ASN A 96 17.38 4.51 16.81
N GLY A 97 16.14 4.26 16.38
CA GLY A 97 15.68 2.94 15.97
C GLY A 97 15.62 1.89 17.09
N LEU A 98 15.50 2.27 18.36
CA LEU A 98 15.39 1.30 19.47
C LEU A 98 14.04 0.58 19.52
N GLY A 99 12.91 1.31 19.39
CA GLY A 99 11.57 0.71 19.47
C GLY A 99 11.36 -0.39 18.42
N LYS A 100 11.94 -0.16 17.25
CA LYS A 100 12.09 -1.14 16.17
C LYS A 100 12.82 -2.42 16.55
N LYS A 101 13.96 -2.29 17.23
CA LYS A 101 14.75 -3.45 17.66
C LYS A 101 13.96 -4.27 18.69
N LEU A 102 13.18 -3.61 19.54
CA LEU A 102 12.26 -4.25 20.50
C LEU A 102 11.12 -5.00 19.79
N ILE A 103 10.44 -4.37 18.82
CA ILE A 103 9.43 -5.04 17.97
C ILE A 103 10.04 -6.26 17.27
N LYS A 104 11.23 -6.12 16.68
CA LYS A 104 11.93 -7.22 16.00
C LYS A 104 12.29 -8.35 16.96
N ALA A 105 12.55 -8.06 18.23
CA ALA A 105 12.80 -9.08 19.25
C ALA A 105 11.54 -9.90 19.53
N VAL A 106 10.36 -9.26 19.61
CA VAL A 106 9.06 -9.95 19.76
C VAL A 106 8.70 -10.75 18.51
N ALA A 107 8.87 -10.17 17.32
CA ALA A 107 8.55 -10.82 16.05
C ALA A 107 9.37 -12.11 15.80
N LYS A 108 10.60 -12.21 16.33
CA LYS A 108 11.45 -13.40 16.24
C LYS A 108 10.92 -14.63 16.98
N LEU A 109 9.80 -14.52 17.70
CA LEU A 109 9.23 -15.58 18.52
C LEU A 109 8.18 -16.49 17.81
N ASN A 110 7.89 -16.36 16.50
CA ASN A 110 7.17 -17.31 15.58
C ASN A 110 5.65 -17.66 15.74
N ALA A 111 4.68 -16.92 15.16
CA ALA A 111 3.37 -17.38 14.58
C ALA A 111 2.61 -16.24 13.87
N ILE A 112 1.30 -16.33 13.54
CA ILE A 112 0.46 -15.49 12.62
C ILE A 112 -0.85 -14.92 13.31
N ASP A 113 -1.55 -13.90 12.76
CA ASP A 113 -2.79 -13.18 13.24
C ASP A 113 -4.08 -13.36 12.35
N LEU A 114 -5.31 -13.20 12.90
CA LEU A 114 -6.57 -12.81 12.22
C LEU A 114 -7.31 -11.68 12.99
N THR A 115 -7.59 -10.61 12.25
CA THR A 115 -8.73 -9.67 12.23
C THR A 115 -9.62 -9.46 13.48
N LYS A 116 -9.47 -8.24 14.04
CA LYS A 116 -10.46 -7.23 14.49
C LYS A 116 -11.82 -7.70 15.03
N GLU A 117 -11.96 -7.66 16.36
CA GLU A 117 -13.08 -6.97 17.03
C GLU A 117 -12.55 -6.38 18.35
N GLU A 118 -12.85 -5.09 18.58
CA GLU A 118 -12.65 -4.34 19.84
C GLU A 118 -11.22 -4.02 20.34
N GLY A 119 -10.45 -3.23 19.58
CA GLY A 119 -9.67 -2.14 20.18
C GLY A 119 -8.28 -2.39 20.79
N TRP A 120 -7.64 -3.57 20.67
CA TRP A 120 -6.28 -3.81 21.23
C TRP A 120 -5.36 -4.62 20.29
N LEU A 121 -4.03 -4.37 20.34
CA LEU A 121 -3.01 -4.87 19.39
C LEU A 121 -2.52 -6.30 19.69
N VAL A 122 -3.09 -7.30 19.00
CA VAL A 122 -2.58 -8.67 18.98
C VAL A 122 -1.56 -8.85 17.82
N TYR A 123 -0.42 -9.53 18.00
CA TYR A 123 0.58 -9.80 16.93
C TYR A 123 1.07 -11.25 16.87
N ARG A 124 1.13 -11.83 15.67
CA ARG A 124 2.28 -12.69 15.30
C ARG A 124 2.48 -12.68 13.75
N PHE A 125 3.73 -12.70 13.22
CA PHE A 125 4.09 -12.73 11.78
C PHE A 125 4.90 -13.97 11.26
N ASN A 126 4.78 -14.24 9.95
CA ASN A 126 5.70 -15.01 9.05
C ASN A 126 6.52 -14.02 8.18
N GLU A 127 7.84 -14.25 8.06
CA GLU A 127 8.89 -13.65 7.20
C GLU A 127 8.96 -12.13 6.87
N LYS A 128 7.98 -11.29 7.26
CA LYS A 128 7.92 -9.84 6.98
C LYS A 128 7.79 -8.93 8.20
N GLY A 129 8.70 -9.04 9.15
CA GLY A 129 8.81 -8.10 10.28
C GLY A 129 9.30 -6.68 9.92
N ILE A 130 8.91 -6.12 8.76
CA ILE A 130 9.48 -4.88 8.21
C ILE A 130 8.49 -3.69 8.24
N GLU A 131 7.17 -3.90 8.19
CA GLU A 131 6.23 -2.79 7.96
C GLU A 131 5.96 -1.87 9.15
N THR A 132 6.06 -2.34 10.39
CA THR A 132 5.78 -1.47 11.56
C THR A 132 7.02 -0.76 12.10
N LEU A 133 8.17 -0.89 11.42
CA LEU A 133 9.36 -0.08 11.66
C LEU A 133 9.17 1.37 11.16
N ALA A 134 8.20 1.60 10.27
CA ALA A 134 8.14 2.70 9.30
C ALA A 134 7.74 4.11 9.81
N ARG A 135 7.72 4.38 11.13
CA ARG A 135 7.62 5.78 11.61
C ARG A 135 8.90 6.39 12.13
N ASP A 136 9.92 5.58 12.41
CA ASP A 136 11.21 6.08 12.88
C ASP A 136 12.40 5.55 12.06
N VAL A 137 12.21 4.86 10.90
CA VAL A 137 13.32 4.56 9.94
C VAL A 137 13.46 5.69 8.96
N ASN A 138 13.83 6.86 9.48
CA ASN A 138 14.83 7.62 8.74
C ASN A 138 16.15 6.86 8.94
N GLU A 139 16.90 6.64 7.85
CA GLU A 139 18.17 5.91 7.77
C GLU A 139 18.09 4.37 7.64
N VAL A 140 17.33 3.88 6.66
CA VAL A 140 17.92 2.97 5.66
C VAL A 140 17.41 3.45 4.32
N ASP A 141 18.06 4.49 3.82
CA ASP A 141 17.81 4.96 2.48
C ASP A 141 18.29 3.90 1.49
N TYR A 142 17.34 3.17 0.90
CA TYR A 142 17.49 2.85 -0.51
C TYR A 142 17.16 4.15 -1.25
N TYR A 143 18.13 5.07 -1.32
CA TYR A 143 18.11 6.17 -2.26
C TYR A 143 18.18 5.55 -3.66
N TYR A 144 17.02 5.22 -4.21
CA TYR A 144 16.90 5.33 -5.66
C TYR A 144 17.05 6.83 -5.93
N ASP A 145 18.06 7.21 -6.71
CA ASP A 145 18.34 8.62 -7.01
C ASP A 145 17.27 9.17 -7.97
N TRP A 146 16.08 9.46 -7.43
CA TRP A 146 14.91 9.98 -8.13
C TRP A 146 14.98 11.49 -8.38
N GLN A 147 16.18 12.06 -8.41
CA GLN A 147 16.46 13.51 -8.37
C GLN A 147 15.90 14.37 -9.52
N SER A 148 15.05 13.86 -10.42
CA SER A 148 14.65 14.60 -11.62
C SER A 148 13.15 14.93 -11.75
N VAL A 149 12.29 14.61 -10.78
CA VAL A 149 10.90 15.11 -10.84
C VAL A 149 10.88 16.56 -10.31
N ASP A 150 11.20 17.53 -11.18
CA ASP A 150 11.13 18.96 -10.84
C ASP A 150 9.71 19.36 -10.43
N CYS A 151 9.51 19.55 -9.13
CA CYS A 151 8.24 19.88 -8.52
C CYS A 151 7.88 21.36 -8.52
N ASN A 152 8.77 22.25 -8.96
CA ASN A 152 8.41 23.66 -9.15
C ASN A 152 7.44 23.85 -10.34
N SER A 153 7.38 22.87 -11.24
CA SER A 153 6.42 22.84 -12.36
C SER A 153 5.00 22.40 -11.96
N ILE A 154 4.86 21.76 -10.80
CA ILE A 154 3.64 21.08 -10.34
C ILE A 154 2.59 22.05 -9.73
N LYS A 155 3.01 23.22 -9.23
CA LYS A 155 2.12 24.18 -8.55
C LYS A 155 1.37 25.17 -9.46
N LYS A 156 1.45 25.01 -10.78
CA LYS A 156 0.69 25.82 -11.73
C LYS A 156 -0.36 24.95 -12.38
N VAL A 157 -1.64 25.26 -12.16
CA VAL A 157 -2.72 24.78 -13.04
C VAL A 157 -2.34 25.19 -14.46
N PRO A 158 -2.03 24.25 -15.36
CA PRO A 158 -1.72 24.61 -16.73
C PRO A 158 -2.97 25.26 -17.32
N ASN A 159 -2.82 26.41 -17.97
CA ASN A 159 -3.84 26.95 -18.90
C ASN A 159 -3.93 26.09 -20.18
N ASP A 160 -3.50 24.83 -20.12
CA ASP A 160 -3.57 23.89 -21.22
C ASP A 160 -5.03 23.43 -21.40
N PRO A 161 -5.66 23.75 -22.54
CA PRO A 161 -7.03 23.34 -22.82
C PRO A 161 -7.25 21.82 -22.73
N ALA A 162 -6.23 21.00 -23.03
CA ALA A 162 -6.33 19.55 -22.93
C ALA A 162 -6.48 19.09 -21.47
N VAL A 163 -5.71 19.68 -20.56
CA VAL A 163 -5.81 19.39 -19.12
C VAL A 163 -7.15 19.87 -18.56
N GLN A 164 -7.64 21.04 -18.99
CA GLN A 164 -8.95 21.54 -18.53
C GLN A 164 -10.12 20.66 -19.01
N ASN A 165 -10.08 20.21 -20.27
CA ASN A 165 -11.09 19.29 -20.80
C ASN A 165 -11.06 17.95 -20.06
N LEU A 166 -9.85 17.43 -19.80
CA LEU A 166 -9.66 16.22 -19.00
C LEU A 166 -10.26 16.36 -17.59
N LEU A 167 -9.97 17.44 -16.87
CA LEU A 167 -10.53 17.67 -15.54
C LEU A 167 -12.05 17.81 -15.59
N SER A 168 -12.60 18.39 -16.66
CA SER A 168 -14.05 18.47 -16.88
C SER A 168 -14.67 17.07 -17.07
N GLU A 169 -14.05 16.21 -17.88
CA GLU A 169 -14.48 14.81 -18.07
C GLU A 169 -14.40 14.03 -16.76
N MET A 170 -13.27 14.11 -16.04
CA MET A 170 -13.10 13.46 -14.74
C MET A 170 -14.14 13.94 -13.72
N ASN A 171 -14.41 15.24 -13.61
CA ASN A 171 -15.46 15.75 -12.70
C ASN A 171 -16.86 15.25 -13.07
N LYS A 172 -17.15 15.15 -14.38
CA LYS A 172 -18.45 14.74 -14.88
C LYS A 172 -18.67 13.24 -14.74
N ASP A 173 -17.74 12.43 -15.24
CA ASP A 173 -17.91 11.00 -15.47
C ASP A 173 -17.06 10.13 -14.53
N GLY A 174 -16.17 10.73 -13.72
CA GLY A 174 -15.23 10.00 -12.85
C GLY A 174 -14.21 9.16 -13.62
N SER A 175 -14.07 9.41 -14.91
CA SER A 175 -13.15 8.69 -15.79
C SER A 175 -12.80 9.51 -17.00
N ALA A 176 -11.61 9.25 -17.55
CA ALA A 176 -11.15 9.89 -18.77
C ALA A 176 -10.14 9.03 -19.52
N PHE A 177 -9.99 9.30 -20.81
CA PHE A 177 -8.99 8.67 -21.66
C PHE A 177 -7.89 9.64 -22.02
N LEU A 178 -6.63 9.20 -21.90
CA LEU A 178 -5.45 9.97 -22.26
C LEU A 178 -4.71 9.22 -23.38
N PRO A 179 -4.51 9.85 -24.55
CA PRO A 179 -3.72 9.26 -25.62
C PRO A 179 -2.21 9.32 -25.31
N PRO A 180 -1.36 8.59 -26.06
CA PRO A 180 0.08 8.51 -25.81
C PRO A 180 0.79 9.87 -25.83
N ASP A 181 0.36 10.76 -26.75
CA ASP A 181 0.88 12.12 -26.90
C ASP A 181 0.67 12.99 -25.65
N PHE A 182 -0.27 12.61 -24.76
CA PHE A 182 -0.40 13.26 -23.46
C PHE A 182 0.87 13.07 -22.63
N TYR A 183 1.56 11.95 -22.76
CA TYR A 183 2.76 11.62 -21.97
C TYR A 183 4.03 12.00 -22.71
N VAL A 184 4.27 11.38 -23.87
CA VAL A 184 5.51 11.51 -24.63
C VAL A 184 5.17 11.58 -26.11
N SER A 185 5.87 12.42 -26.87
CA SER A 185 5.74 12.41 -28.32
C SER A 185 6.45 11.17 -28.90
N PRO A 186 5.75 10.28 -29.62
CA PRO A 186 6.25 8.95 -30.01
C PRO A 186 7.22 8.99 -31.22
N THR A 187 7.92 10.11 -31.43
CA THR A 187 8.67 10.39 -32.67
C THR A 187 10.19 10.50 -32.49
N SER A 188 10.72 10.33 -31.27
CA SER A 188 12.16 10.32 -31.01
C SER A 188 12.71 8.89 -30.90
N ASP A 189 13.97 8.68 -31.30
CA ASP A 189 14.67 7.40 -31.11
C ASP A 189 14.74 7.00 -29.62
N ASP A 190 14.84 8.01 -28.75
CA ASP A 190 14.82 7.86 -27.28
C ASP A 190 13.51 7.22 -26.78
N TYR A 191 12.37 7.52 -27.40
CA TYR A 191 11.08 6.90 -27.06
C TYR A 191 11.05 5.41 -27.38
N THR A 192 11.52 5.03 -28.58
CA THR A 192 11.48 3.62 -29.01
C THR A 192 12.35 2.76 -28.11
N GLN A 193 13.57 3.23 -27.81
CA GLN A 193 14.47 2.52 -26.91
C GLN A 193 13.86 2.40 -25.51
N ALA A 194 13.37 3.51 -24.94
CA ALA A 194 12.78 3.51 -23.61
C ALA A 194 11.55 2.58 -23.52
N LEU A 195 10.73 2.50 -24.56
CA LEU A 195 9.56 1.62 -24.56
C LEU A 195 9.96 0.14 -24.60
N GLU A 196 10.96 -0.22 -25.42
CA GLU A 196 11.47 -1.60 -25.47
C GLU A 196 12.14 -2.02 -24.16
N GLU A 197 12.84 -1.12 -23.49
CA GLU A 197 13.36 -1.34 -22.13
C GLU A 197 12.22 -1.67 -21.16
N ILE A 198 11.13 -0.87 -21.14
CA ILE A 198 9.96 -1.16 -20.31
C ILE A 198 9.39 -2.54 -20.64
N LYS A 199 9.12 -2.84 -21.91
CA LYS A 199 8.54 -4.13 -22.33
C LYS A 199 9.38 -5.32 -21.88
N SER A 200 10.71 -5.20 -21.93
CA SER A 200 11.61 -6.26 -21.51
C SER A 200 11.42 -6.67 -20.05
N THR A 201 11.03 -5.74 -19.18
CA THR A 201 10.79 -6.01 -17.76
C THR A 201 9.55 -6.88 -17.51
N PHE A 202 8.61 -6.96 -18.46
CA PHE A 202 7.43 -7.83 -18.36
C PHE A 202 7.74 -9.31 -18.65
N ILE A 203 8.87 -9.61 -19.29
CA ILE A 203 9.26 -10.97 -19.69
C ILE A 203 9.53 -11.86 -18.47
N HIS A 204 10.03 -11.26 -17.39
CA HIS A 204 10.49 -11.96 -16.19
C HIS A 204 9.50 -11.91 -15.02
N LEU A 205 8.28 -11.41 -15.26
CA LEU A 205 7.24 -11.42 -14.23
C LEU A 205 6.88 -12.85 -13.86
N ASN A 206 6.75 -13.11 -12.56
CA ASN A 206 6.26 -14.37 -12.05
C ASN A 206 4.73 -14.42 -12.06
N GLU A 207 4.20 -15.64 -12.11
CA GLU A 207 2.77 -15.88 -12.08
C GLU A 207 2.16 -15.42 -10.75
N ASP A 208 1.03 -14.76 -10.84
CA ASP A 208 0.24 -14.33 -9.69
C ASP A 208 -0.43 -15.53 -9.02
N LEU A 209 0.21 -16.05 -7.97
CA LEU A 209 -0.29 -17.19 -7.21
C LEU A 209 -1.66 -16.94 -6.55
N TYR A 210 -2.11 -15.69 -6.50
CA TYR A 210 -3.40 -15.29 -5.92
C TYR A 210 -4.47 -15.07 -6.99
N SER A 211 -4.19 -15.28 -8.28
CA SER A 211 -5.14 -15.06 -9.36
C SER A 211 -5.08 -16.20 -10.37
N PRO A 212 -6.09 -17.08 -10.46
CA PRO A 212 -6.11 -18.21 -11.39
C PRO A 212 -6.23 -17.82 -12.88
N GLY A 213 -6.20 -16.52 -13.20
CA GLY A 213 -6.47 -15.96 -14.53
C GLY A 213 -5.24 -15.72 -15.40
N HIS A 214 -4.22 -16.59 -15.36
CA HIS A 214 -2.99 -16.47 -16.18
C HIS A 214 -2.39 -15.05 -16.18
N ARG A 215 -2.31 -14.48 -14.98
CA ARG A 215 -1.83 -13.14 -14.71
C ARG A 215 -0.45 -13.25 -14.11
N PHE A 216 0.49 -12.45 -14.59
CA PHE A 216 1.86 -12.34 -14.10
C PHE A 216 2.04 -10.92 -13.60
N ARG A 217 2.67 -10.74 -12.44
CA ARG A 217 2.74 -9.39 -11.86
C ARG A 217 3.92 -9.14 -10.94
N ALA A 218 4.33 -7.89 -10.91
CA ALA A 218 5.15 -7.30 -9.88
C ALA A 218 4.41 -6.12 -9.25
N TYR A 219 4.81 -5.74 -8.05
CA TYR A 219 4.17 -4.67 -7.31
C TYR A 219 5.16 -3.94 -6.42
N ILE A 220 4.96 -2.62 -6.31
CA ILE A 220 5.66 -1.79 -5.33
C ILE A 220 4.74 -0.68 -4.86
N SER A 221 4.85 -0.33 -3.58
CA SER A 221 4.28 0.89 -3.03
C SER A 221 5.40 1.84 -2.59
N PHE A 222 5.15 3.14 -2.69
CA PHE A 222 6.03 4.17 -2.18
C PHE A 222 5.28 5.43 -1.76
N TYR A 223 5.85 6.15 -0.81
CA TYR A 223 5.42 7.47 -0.40
C TYR A 223 6.14 8.52 -1.23
N TYR A 224 5.39 9.34 -1.95
CA TYR A 224 5.90 10.57 -2.53
C TYR A 224 5.74 11.71 -1.52
N ASN A 225 6.86 12.26 -1.04
CA ASN A 225 6.87 13.43 -0.18
C ASN A 225 6.63 14.67 -1.05
N THR A 226 5.56 15.39 -0.76
CA THR A 226 5.11 16.53 -1.57
C THR A 226 5.91 17.80 -1.30
N THR A 227 6.68 17.83 -0.21
CA THR A 227 7.46 18.97 0.25
C THR A 227 8.87 19.00 -0.36
N ASP A 228 9.56 17.86 -0.35
CA ASP A 228 10.92 17.72 -0.91
C ASP A 228 10.95 16.98 -2.26
N CYS A 229 9.79 16.47 -2.70
CA CYS A 229 9.59 15.84 -4.00
C CYS A 229 10.39 14.54 -4.16
N GLN A 230 10.60 13.84 -3.05
CA GLN A 230 11.31 12.57 -3.00
C GLN A 230 10.36 11.38 -2.86
N PHE A 231 10.76 10.26 -3.45
CA PHE A 231 10.07 8.98 -3.27
C PHE A 231 10.76 8.19 -2.16
N HIS A 232 9.98 7.73 -1.19
CA HIS A 232 10.40 6.84 -0.12
C HIS A 232 9.70 5.49 -0.29
N LYS A 233 10.45 4.40 -0.45
CA LYS A 233 9.86 3.06 -0.67
C LYS A 233 9.01 2.65 0.53
N ALA A 234 7.76 2.26 0.27
CA ALA A 234 6.81 1.87 1.28
C ALA A 234 6.90 0.36 1.51
N THR A 235 6.59 -0.52 0.54
CA THR A 235 6.81 -1.99 0.58
C THR A 235 6.49 -2.68 -0.77
N THR A 236 6.50 -4.02 -0.83
CA THR A 236 5.93 -4.83 -1.93
C THR A 236 4.70 -5.65 -1.46
N ASP A 237 4.10 -5.25 -0.35
CA ASP A 237 2.92 -5.87 0.25
C ASP A 237 1.67 -5.19 -0.28
N PHE A 238 0.77 -5.96 -0.89
CA PHE A 238 -0.49 -5.44 -1.41
C PHE A 238 -1.67 -5.96 -0.59
N PHE A 239 -2.45 -5.03 -0.06
CA PHE A 239 -3.70 -5.33 0.63
C PHE A 239 -4.86 -4.63 -0.09
N GLN A 240 -5.93 -5.38 -0.33
CA GLN A 240 -7.18 -4.88 -0.91
C GLN A 240 -8.34 -5.33 0.00
N GLU A 241 -9.29 -4.46 0.33
CA GLU A 241 -10.40 -4.86 1.20
C GLU A 241 -11.33 -5.87 0.52
N ARG A 242 -11.95 -6.73 1.33
CA ARG A 242 -12.90 -7.75 0.84
C ARG A 242 -14.18 -7.16 0.24
N SER A 243 -14.57 -5.98 0.68
CA SER A 243 -15.68 -5.18 0.16
C SER A 243 -15.49 -4.81 -1.32
N PHE A 244 -14.25 -4.58 -1.76
CA PHE A 244 -13.90 -4.24 -3.15
C PHE A 244 -13.50 -5.47 -3.97
N ASN A 245 -13.00 -6.53 -3.33
CA ASN A 245 -12.68 -7.80 -3.97
C ASN A 245 -13.19 -8.98 -3.13
N GLU A 246 -14.39 -9.49 -3.45
CA GLU A 246 -15.01 -10.59 -2.68
C GLU A 246 -14.21 -11.90 -2.76
N VAL A 247 -13.39 -12.07 -3.81
CA VAL A 247 -12.64 -13.30 -4.11
C VAL A 247 -11.30 -13.32 -3.37
N ASP A 248 -10.50 -12.27 -3.52
CA ASP A 248 -9.12 -12.22 -2.99
C ASP A 248 -8.90 -11.13 -1.94
N GLY A 249 -9.90 -10.28 -1.67
CA GLY A 249 -9.79 -9.19 -0.70
C GLY A 249 -9.83 -9.68 0.76
N GLY A 250 -9.25 -8.87 1.65
CA GLY A 250 -9.07 -9.19 3.07
C GLY A 250 -7.81 -10.02 3.38
N LYS A 251 -6.89 -10.17 2.41
CA LYS A 251 -5.60 -10.86 2.56
C LYS A 251 -4.47 -9.92 2.13
N CYS A 252 -3.38 -9.92 2.89
CA CYS A 252 -2.12 -9.33 2.43
C CYS A 252 -1.48 -10.28 1.41
N ARG A 253 -1.10 -9.76 0.25
CA ARG A 253 -0.47 -10.51 -0.84
C ARG A 253 0.93 -9.97 -1.07
N GLU A 254 1.90 -10.87 -1.02
CA GLU A 254 3.27 -10.56 -1.40
C GLU A 254 3.48 -10.77 -2.89
N PHE A 255 4.11 -9.80 -3.53
CA PHE A 255 4.49 -9.85 -4.93
C PHE A 255 5.97 -9.51 -5.07
N ASP A 256 6.56 -9.93 -6.19
CA ASP A 256 7.91 -9.52 -6.54
C ASP A 256 7.96 -8.00 -6.75
N PRO A 257 9.09 -7.36 -6.37
CA PRO A 257 9.30 -5.95 -6.68
C PRO A 257 9.36 -5.70 -8.18
N LEU A 258 9.06 -4.47 -8.59
CA LEU A 258 9.38 -3.99 -9.93
C LEU A 258 10.89 -4.05 -10.20
N ASP A 259 11.27 -4.26 -11.45
CA ASP A 259 12.66 -4.15 -11.90
C ASP A 259 13.18 -2.73 -11.64
N GLU A 260 14.31 -2.61 -10.93
CA GLU A 260 14.88 -1.32 -10.54
C GLU A 260 15.27 -0.45 -11.74
N THR A 261 15.53 -1.06 -12.90
CA THR A 261 15.84 -0.34 -14.14
C THR A 261 14.67 0.49 -14.66
N LEU A 262 13.42 0.13 -14.36
CA LEU A 262 12.22 0.92 -14.71
C LEU A 262 12.33 2.35 -14.17
N PHE A 263 12.93 2.52 -13.00
CA PHE A 263 13.05 3.82 -12.35
C PHE A 263 14.06 4.74 -13.02
N ASN A 264 14.92 4.22 -13.91
CA ASN A 264 15.80 5.02 -14.74
C ASN A 264 15.21 5.35 -16.11
N ASN A 265 14.12 4.68 -16.49
CA ASN A 265 13.50 4.83 -17.80
C ASN A 265 12.75 6.17 -17.96
N SER A 266 12.96 6.84 -19.09
CA SER A 266 12.42 8.18 -19.35
C SER A 266 10.90 8.20 -19.48
N ILE A 267 10.29 7.19 -20.10
CA ILE A 267 8.84 7.06 -20.21
C ILE A 267 8.23 6.83 -18.84
N PHE A 268 8.77 5.89 -18.06
CA PHE A 268 8.25 5.55 -16.74
C PHE A 268 8.28 6.76 -15.78
N LYS A 269 9.40 7.50 -15.75
CA LYS A 269 9.50 8.78 -15.00
C LYS A 269 8.44 9.79 -15.44
N THR A 270 8.16 9.85 -16.74
CA THR A 270 7.16 10.78 -17.30
C THR A 270 5.74 10.40 -16.92
N LEU A 271 5.41 9.10 -16.92
CA LEU A 271 4.12 8.59 -16.43
C LEU A 271 3.89 9.06 -14.99
N LEU A 272 4.83 8.73 -14.08
CA LEU A 272 4.73 9.08 -12.66
C LEU A 272 4.55 10.58 -12.45
N LYS A 273 5.40 11.40 -13.09
CA LYS A 273 5.31 12.87 -12.97
C LYS A 273 3.94 13.38 -13.40
N LYS A 274 3.46 12.99 -14.58
CA LYS A 274 2.18 13.47 -15.12
C LYS A 274 0.98 12.93 -14.34
N ASN A 275 1.04 11.71 -13.84
CA ASN A 275 -0.02 11.18 -12.99
C ASN A 275 -0.12 11.94 -11.66
N ILE A 276 1.02 12.25 -11.01
CA ILE A 276 1.07 13.06 -9.79
C ILE A 276 0.48 14.45 -10.04
N GLU A 277 0.91 15.12 -11.11
CA GLU A 277 0.38 16.43 -11.51
C GLU A 277 -1.15 16.40 -11.70
N LEU A 278 -1.66 15.40 -12.41
CA LEU A 278 -3.09 15.25 -12.62
C LEU A 278 -3.85 14.95 -11.33
N ALA A 279 -3.33 14.07 -10.48
CA ALA A 279 -3.93 13.74 -9.20
C ALA A 279 -4.05 14.99 -8.30
N GLN A 280 -3.04 15.87 -8.30
CA GLN A 280 -3.07 17.14 -7.56
C GLN A 280 -4.09 18.12 -8.11
N LEU A 281 -4.16 18.24 -9.45
CA LEU A 281 -5.09 19.16 -10.10
C LEU A 281 -6.54 18.71 -9.96
N TYR A 282 -6.77 17.40 -9.98
CA TYR A 282 -8.11 16.83 -9.84
C TYR A 282 -8.63 16.92 -8.40
N GLY A 283 -7.76 16.73 -7.40
CA GLY A 283 -8.06 17.03 -6.00
C GLY A 283 -8.96 16.01 -5.30
N ASN A 284 -9.09 14.79 -5.84
CA ASN A 284 -9.79 13.68 -5.20
C ASN A 284 -8.88 12.81 -4.31
N VAL A 285 -7.58 13.13 -4.27
CA VAL A 285 -6.57 12.51 -3.41
C VAL A 285 -5.99 13.58 -2.49
N GLU A 286 -5.75 13.24 -1.22
CA GLU A 286 -5.15 14.12 -0.23
C GLU A 286 -3.63 14.23 -0.45
N PHE A 287 -3.17 15.44 -0.74
CA PHE A 287 -1.74 15.78 -0.84
C PHE A 287 -1.28 16.50 0.44
N ASP A 288 -1.30 15.77 1.56
CA ASP A 288 -0.62 16.17 2.80
C ASP A 288 0.93 16.12 2.60
N ASP A 289 1.71 16.00 3.68
CA ASP A 289 3.18 15.88 3.64
C ASP A 289 3.67 14.67 2.80
N THR A 290 2.85 13.62 2.66
CA THR A 290 3.16 12.42 1.87
C THR A 290 1.93 11.92 1.12
N LEU A 291 2.17 11.33 -0.05
CA LEU A 291 1.19 10.71 -0.95
C LEU A 291 1.56 9.23 -1.14
N LEU A 292 0.66 8.31 -0.83
CA LEU A 292 0.90 6.89 -1.09
C LEU A 292 0.55 6.56 -2.54
N MET A 293 1.53 6.03 -3.26
CA MET A 293 1.38 5.53 -4.61
C MET A 293 1.65 4.02 -4.65
N GLN A 294 0.90 3.32 -5.47
CA GLN A 294 0.98 1.88 -5.66
C GLN A 294 1.11 1.60 -7.15
N ILE A 295 2.13 0.83 -7.55
CA ILE A 295 2.34 0.48 -8.95
C ILE A 295 2.21 -1.02 -9.11
N HIS A 296 1.29 -1.41 -9.98
CA HIS A 296 1.10 -2.77 -10.43
C HIS A 296 1.66 -2.92 -11.83
N GLN A 297 2.69 -3.74 -11.99
CA GLN A 297 3.14 -4.18 -13.29
C GLN A 297 2.44 -5.50 -13.61
N ILE A 298 1.61 -5.56 -14.64
CA ILE A 298 0.75 -6.73 -14.90
C ILE A 298 0.86 -7.16 -16.36
N ARG A 299 1.14 -8.44 -16.58
CA ARG A 299 1.01 -9.15 -17.85
C ARG A 299 -0.14 -10.15 -17.78
N TYR A 300 -1.10 -10.02 -18.70
CA TYR A 300 -2.13 -11.02 -18.94
C TYR A 300 -1.71 -11.89 -20.13
N LYS A 301 -1.60 -13.21 -19.93
CA LYS A 301 -1.08 -14.13 -20.95
C LYS A 301 -1.97 -15.37 -21.09
N PRO A 302 -2.91 -15.41 -22.06
CA PRO A 302 -3.74 -16.60 -22.29
C PRO A 302 -2.91 -17.83 -22.68
N ILE A 303 -3.06 -18.94 -21.95
CA ILE A 303 -2.30 -20.18 -22.15
C ILE A 303 -3.19 -21.26 -22.77
N GLY A 304 -2.78 -21.83 -23.90
CA GLY A 304 -3.58 -22.82 -24.63
C GLY A 304 -4.99 -22.30 -24.96
N LYS A 305 -6.01 -22.93 -24.37
CA LYS A 305 -7.44 -22.56 -24.51
C LYS A 305 -7.98 -21.75 -23.32
N GLU A 306 -7.14 -21.48 -22.32
CA GLU A 306 -7.52 -20.82 -21.09
C GLU A 306 -7.35 -19.31 -21.25
N PRO A 307 -8.38 -18.51 -20.91
CA PRO A 307 -8.29 -17.06 -20.99
C PRO A 307 -7.46 -16.50 -19.84
N ALA A 308 -6.86 -15.33 -20.06
CA ALA A 308 -6.35 -14.51 -18.96
C ALA A 308 -7.43 -13.53 -18.50
N TYR A 309 -7.53 -13.23 -17.20
CA TYR A 309 -8.55 -12.32 -16.67
C TYR A 309 -8.14 -11.68 -15.34
N ALA A 310 -8.75 -10.53 -15.05
CA ALA A 310 -8.60 -9.83 -13.78
C ALA A 310 -9.52 -10.41 -12.70
N THR A 311 -9.17 -10.15 -11.43
CA THR A 311 -10.04 -10.39 -10.27
C THR A 311 -10.25 -9.09 -9.53
N PRO A 312 -11.50 -8.62 -9.31
CA PRO A 312 -12.76 -9.23 -9.78
C PRO A 312 -12.91 -9.28 -11.31
N THR A 313 -13.63 -10.30 -11.81
CA THR A 313 -13.79 -10.54 -13.26
C THR A 313 -14.83 -9.65 -13.93
N TRP A 314 -15.64 -8.93 -13.14
CA TRP A 314 -16.71 -8.06 -13.65
C TRP A 314 -16.72 -6.72 -12.93
N LEU A 315 -17.76 -5.91 -13.16
CA LEU A 315 -17.88 -4.55 -12.66
C LEU A 315 -17.58 -4.47 -11.15
N HIS A 316 -16.59 -3.65 -10.80
CA HIS A 316 -16.17 -3.36 -9.44
C HIS A 316 -15.73 -1.89 -9.32
N ARG A 317 -15.32 -1.50 -8.11
CA ARG A 317 -14.60 -0.26 -7.83
C ARG A 317 -13.29 -0.63 -7.15
N ASP A 318 -12.27 0.18 -7.38
CA ASP A 318 -11.02 0.05 -6.64
C ASP A 318 -11.15 0.71 -5.27
N ASP A 319 -10.33 0.25 -4.31
CA ASP A 319 -10.25 0.84 -2.97
C ASP A 319 -9.58 2.23 -3.05
N GLU A 320 -8.72 2.40 -4.04
CA GLU A 320 -7.94 3.59 -4.30
C GLU A 320 -8.83 4.70 -4.89
N PRO A 321 -8.77 5.94 -4.36
CA PRO A 321 -9.54 7.07 -4.88
C PRO A 321 -9.30 7.39 -6.36
N LEU A 322 -8.12 7.08 -6.89
CA LEU A 322 -7.73 7.38 -8.27
C LEU A 322 -6.75 6.33 -8.81
N THR A 323 -7.09 5.76 -9.96
CA THR A 323 -6.33 4.70 -10.64
C THR A 323 -6.04 5.10 -12.08
N PHE A 324 -4.79 4.94 -12.51
CA PHE A 324 -4.36 5.10 -13.89
C PHE A 324 -3.96 3.75 -14.49
N CYS A 325 -4.69 3.30 -15.50
CA CYS A 325 -4.37 2.08 -16.25
C CYS A 325 -3.69 2.44 -17.58
N HIS A 326 -2.37 2.26 -17.64
CA HIS A 326 -1.54 2.49 -18.82
C HIS A 326 -1.34 1.20 -19.60
N LEU A 327 -1.68 1.19 -20.89
CA LEU A 327 -1.27 0.10 -21.79
C LEU A 327 0.22 0.23 -22.11
N ILE A 328 0.97 -0.86 -22.01
CA ILE A 328 2.37 -0.93 -22.47
C ILE A 328 2.45 -1.66 -23.80
N GLU A 329 1.85 -2.84 -23.87
CA GLU A 329 1.84 -3.64 -25.09
C GLU A 329 0.58 -4.51 -25.13
N THR A 330 0.04 -4.71 -26.33
CA THR A 330 -0.88 -5.80 -26.60
C THR A 330 -0.47 -6.45 -27.90
N THR A 331 -0.22 -7.76 -27.86
CA THR A 331 0.10 -8.51 -29.07
C THR A 331 -1.11 -8.55 -30.04
N PRO A 332 -0.90 -8.58 -31.37
CA PRO A 332 -1.99 -8.45 -32.34
C PRO A 332 -3.07 -9.53 -32.28
N ASN A 333 -2.77 -10.70 -31.72
CA ASN A 333 -3.72 -11.82 -31.66
C ASN A 333 -4.61 -11.80 -30.41
N ILE A 334 -4.33 -10.93 -29.44
CA ILE A 334 -5.16 -10.82 -28.24
C ILE A 334 -6.56 -10.30 -28.60
N ILE A 335 -7.56 -11.03 -28.12
CA ILE A 335 -8.98 -10.65 -28.19
C ILE A 335 -9.51 -10.37 -26.78
N GLY A 336 -10.51 -9.51 -26.66
CA GLY A 336 -10.95 -8.98 -25.37
C GLY A 336 -9.98 -7.92 -24.84
N GLY A 337 -9.91 -7.80 -23.52
CA GLY A 337 -9.15 -6.76 -22.82
C GLY A 337 -9.75 -5.35 -22.97
N ASP A 338 -11.05 -5.28 -23.24
CA ASP A 338 -11.80 -4.04 -23.34
C ASP A 338 -12.16 -3.54 -21.95
N SER A 339 -11.89 -2.27 -21.68
CA SER A 339 -12.35 -1.58 -20.48
C SER A 339 -13.83 -1.26 -20.60
N VAL A 340 -14.59 -1.58 -19.57
CA VAL A 340 -16.03 -1.39 -19.46
C VAL A 340 -16.30 -0.45 -18.30
N LEU A 341 -17.07 0.61 -18.51
CA LEU A 341 -17.47 1.58 -17.49
C LEU A 341 -18.99 1.58 -17.33
N SER A 342 -19.44 1.87 -16.12
CA SER A 342 -20.86 1.85 -15.78
C SER A 342 -21.24 2.88 -14.72
N ASP A 343 -22.47 3.40 -14.81
CA ASP A 343 -23.11 4.26 -13.82
C ASP A 343 -23.67 3.49 -12.60
N GLY A 344 -23.32 2.21 -12.47
CA GLY A 344 -23.90 1.30 -11.49
C GLY A 344 -23.82 1.78 -10.04
N GLU A 345 -24.95 1.65 -9.34
CA GLU A 345 -25.04 1.82 -7.90
C GLU A 345 -25.49 0.53 -7.23
N LEU A 346 -24.88 0.20 -6.09
CA LEU A 346 -25.36 -0.90 -5.25
C LEU A 346 -26.69 -0.48 -4.61
N CYS A 347 -27.81 -1.01 -5.11
CA CYS A 347 -29.13 -0.76 -4.55
C CYS A 347 -29.73 -2.06 -4.01
N ASN A 348 -29.84 -2.20 -2.69
CA ASN A 348 -30.49 -3.34 -2.02
C ASN A 348 -30.06 -4.72 -2.57
N GLN A 349 -28.75 -4.97 -2.61
CA GLN A 349 -28.15 -6.24 -3.09
C GLN A 349 -28.46 -6.58 -4.56
N THR A 350 -29.03 -5.64 -5.33
CA THR A 350 -29.26 -5.79 -6.78
C THR A 350 -28.49 -4.67 -7.47
N VAL A 351 -27.45 -5.01 -8.23
CA VAL A 351 -26.72 -4.00 -9.00
C VAL A 351 -27.59 -3.59 -10.19
N LYS A 352 -28.15 -2.37 -10.15
CA LYS A 352 -28.74 -1.76 -11.33
C LYS A 352 -27.67 -0.88 -11.95
N TYR A 353 -27.31 -1.20 -13.18
CA TYR A 353 -26.21 -0.55 -13.86
C TYR A 353 -26.49 -0.52 -15.36
N ASN A 354 -26.10 0.59 -16.00
CA ASN A 354 -26.03 0.71 -17.44
C ASN A 354 -24.55 0.77 -17.83
N ILE A 355 -24.17 0.04 -18.87
CA ILE A 355 -22.84 0.22 -19.45
C ILE A 355 -22.83 1.58 -20.15
N THR A 356 -22.03 2.50 -19.63
CA THR A 356 -21.93 3.88 -20.14
C THR A 356 -20.87 3.99 -21.23
N LYS A 357 -19.81 3.19 -21.13
CA LYS A 357 -18.70 3.19 -22.09
C LYS A 357 -18.06 1.81 -22.19
N VAL A 358 -17.67 1.42 -23.40
CA VAL A 358 -16.76 0.30 -23.65
C VAL A 358 -15.66 0.82 -24.55
N MET A 359 -14.41 0.57 -24.19
CA MET A 359 -13.27 1.01 -24.97
C MET A 359 -12.10 0.06 -24.88
N LYS A 360 -11.31 0.00 -25.95
CA LYS A 360 -10.08 -0.78 -26.00
C LYS A 360 -8.91 0.17 -26.03
N LEU A 361 -7.95 -0.02 -25.13
CA LEU A 361 -6.63 0.58 -25.22
C LEU A 361 -5.86 -0.22 -26.29
N VAL A 362 -5.25 0.48 -27.25
CA VAL A 362 -4.63 -0.13 -28.43
C VAL A 362 -3.18 0.30 -28.58
N GLU A 363 -2.91 1.59 -28.47
CA GLU A 363 -1.56 2.14 -28.64
C GLU A 363 -0.79 2.10 -27.31
N PRO A 364 0.52 1.84 -27.33
CA PRO A 364 1.35 2.00 -26.13
C PRO A 364 1.17 3.38 -25.49
N LEU A 365 0.98 3.40 -24.18
CA LEU A 365 0.66 4.55 -23.34
C LEU A 365 -0.77 5.10 -23.45
N ASP A 366 -1.66 4.46 -24.22
CA ASP A 366 -3.10 4.65 -24.07
C ASP A 366 -3.45 4.42 -22.60
N THR A 367 -4.09 5.42 -21.99
CA THR A 367 -4.34 5.40 -20.54
C THR A 367 -5.82 5.63 -20.26
N LEU A 368 -6.39 4.76 -19.44
CA LEU A 368 -7.69 4.98 -18.82
C LEU A 368 -7.48 5.42 -17.38
N VAL A 369 -8.04 6.57 -17.00
CA VAL A 369 -8.06 7.05 -15.62
C VAL A 369 -9.47 6.85 -15.07
N VAL A 370 -9.59 6.34 -13.84
CA VAL A 370 -10.86 6.12 -13.14
C VAL A 370 -10.75 6.54 -11.68
N ASP A 371 -11.80 7.18 -11.17
CA ASP A 371 -12.03 7.38 -9.74
C ASP A 371 -13.08 6.36 -9.24
N GLN A 372 -13.61 6.58 -8.03
CA GLN A 372 -14.60 5.69 -7.42
C GLN A 372 -16.05 5.92 -7.88
N LYS A 373 -16.32 6.89 -8.77
CA LYS A 373 -17.67 7.19 -9.25
C LYS A 373 -18.20 6.08 -10.18
N PRO A 374 -17.55 5.74 -11.31
CA PRO A 374 -18.00 4.65 -12.15
C PRO A 374 -17.67 3.29 -11.50
N MET A 375 -18.49 2.28 -11.77
CA MET A 375 -17.99 0.91 -11.71
C MET A 375 -17.23 0.62 -13.00
N HIS A 376 -16.20 -0.23 -12.92
CA HIS A 376 -15.41 -0.60 -14.08
C HIS A 376 -15.04 -2.08 -14.11
N ALA A 377 -14.71 -2.59 -15.30
CA ALA A 377 -14.22 -3.95 -15.51
C ALA A 377 -13.29 -3.99 -16.73
N VAL A 378 -12.52 -5.08 -16.85
CA VAL A 378 -11.83 -5.43 -18.09
C VAL A 378 -12.34 -6.78 -18.59
N THR A 379 -12.68 -6.88 -19.87
CA THR A 379 -13.14 -8.15 -20.44
C THR A 379 -12.01 -9.19 -20.43
N PRO A 380 -12.30 -10.48 -20.20
CA PRO A 380 -11.30 -11.53 -20.28
C PRO A 380 -10.56 -11.53 -21.62
N MET A 381 -9.28 -11.86 -21.58
CA MET A 381 -8.41 -11.91 -22.74
C MET A 381 -8.30 -13.35 -23.24
N GLY A 382 -8.51 -13.54 -24.53
CA GLY A 382 -8.16 -14.77 -25.25
C GLY A 382 -7.14 -14.48 -26.34
N LYS A 383 -6.79 -15.49 -27.12
CA LYS A 383 -5.90 -15.34 -28.28
C LYS A 383 -6.46 -15.97 -29.55
N ARG A 384 -6.11 -15.38 -30.69
CA ARG A 384 -6.34 -15.95 -32.02
C ARG A 384 -5.16 -16.84 -32.40
N GLY A 385 -5.43 -18.10 -32.73
CA GLY A 385 -4.39 -19.04 -33.12
C GLY A 385 -3.67 -19.68 -31.93
N ASN A 386 -2.51 -20.29 -32.19
CA ASN A 386 -1.78 -21.11 -31.23
C ASN A 386 -0.44 -20.47 -30.81
N GLY A 387 -0.34 -19.14 -30.86
CA GLY A 387 0.87 -18.43 -30.39
C GLY A 387 1.07 -18.65 -28.89
N GLU A 388 2.28 -18.96 -28.46
CA GLU A 388 2.58 -19.23 -27.03
C GLU A 388 2.93 -17.96 -26.24
N ASP A 389 3.07 -16.81 -26.92
CA ASP A 389 3.50 -15.56 -26.30
C ASP A 389 2.55 -14.38 -26.56
N ASP A 390 1.28 -14.67 -26.88
CA ASP A 390 0.27 -13.62 -26.97
C ASP A 390 -0.05 -13.08 -25.57
N HIS A 391 0.17 -11.78 -25.35
CA HIS A 391 0.00 -11.13 -24.06
C HIS A 391 -0.53 -9.69 -24.17
N ARG A 392 -1.00 -9.16 -23.03
CA ARG A 392 -1.35 -7.76 -22.80
C ARG A 392 -0.70 -7.26 -21.50
N ASP A 393 0.12 -6.24 -21.64
CA ASP A 393 0.94 -5.66 -20.58
C ASP A 393 0.42 -4.28 -20.19
N ILE A 394 0.25 -4.06 -18.89
CA ILE A 394 -0.20 -2.78 -18.34
C ILE A 394 0.59 -2.39 -17.10
N PHE A 395 0.64 -1.08 -16.85
CA PHE A 395 0.82 -0.55 -15.50
C PHE A 395 -0.53 -0.09 -14.94
N LEU A 396 -0.82 -0.43 -13.69
CA LEU A 396 -1.77 0.34 -12.87
C LEU A 396 -0.95 1.21 -11.92
N ILE A 397 -1.26 2.51 -11.87
CA ILE A 397 -0.66 3.46 -10.94
C ILE A 397 -1.80 4.05 -10.13
N ASP A 398 -1.85 3.66 -8.86
CA ASP A 398 -2.95 3.97 -7.97
C ASP A 398 -2.48 4.94 -6.89
N PHE A 399 -3.38 5.85 -6.51
CA PHE A 399 -3.13 6.85 -5.49
C PHE A 399 -4.06 6.62 -4.31
N LYS A 400 -3.49 6.56 -3.11
CA LYS A 400 -4.22 6.27 -1.88
C LYS A 400 -4.09 7.40 -0.86
N ASN A 401 -5.20 7.71 -0.19
CA ASN A 401 -5.20 8.63 0.93
C ASN A 401 -4.56 7.94 2.15
N ASN A 402 -3.64 8.64 2.82
CA ASN A 402 -2.93 8.13 3.99
C ASN A 402 -3.82 8.00 5.25
N ARG A 403 -5.08 8.41 5.16
CA ARG A 403 -6.08 8.30 6.23
C ARG A 403 -7.32 7.59 5.69
N PRO A 404 -7.91 6.65 6.45
CA PRO A 404 -9.24 6.15 6.10
C PRO A 404 -10.21 7.33 6.10
N ASN A 405 -11.00 7.45 5.04
CA ASN A 405 -12.02 8.49 4.85
C ASN A 405 -12.74 8.80 6.17
N SER A 406 -12.47 9.97 6.73
CA SER A 406 -13.42 10.61 7.62
C SER A 406 -14.60 11.03 6.76
N THR A 407 -15.63 10.19 6.66
CA THR A 407 -16.97 10.67 6.32
C THR A 407 -17.27 11.90 7.20
N PRO A 408 -17.80 13.01 6.66
CA PRO A 408 -18.34 14.06 7.51
C PRO A 408 -19.42 13.42 8.37
N ALA A 409 -19.27 13.47 9.69
CA ALA A 409 -20.30 13.01 10.60
C ALA A 409 -21.62 13.71 10.23
N PRO A 410 -22.74 13.00 10.05
CA PRO A 410 -24.02 13.66 9.87
C PRO A 410 -24.27 14.53 11.11
N THR A 411 -24.54 15.80 10.88
CA THR A 411 -24.94 16.76 11.91
C THR A 411 -26.08 16.15 12.73
N PRO A 412 -25.96 16.03 14.07
CA PRO A 412 -27.04 15.50 14.88
C PRO A 412 -28.25 16.44 14.74
N SER A 413 -29.27 15.99 14.01
CA SER A 413 -30.58 16.62 14.08
C SER A 413 -31.16 16.26 15.45
N ASN A 414 -31.25 17.27 16.32
CA ASN A 414 -32.08 17.23 17.52
C ASN A 414 -33.49 16.75 17.16
N GLN A 415 -33.83 15.51 17.50
CA GLN A 415 -35.20 15.16 17.80
C GLN A 415 -35.26 14.35 19.09
N LEU A 416 -36.12 14.86 19.95
CA LEU A 416 -36.35 14.50 21.34
C LEU A 416 -36.94 13.10 21.47
N LEU A 417 -36.61 12.51 22.60
CA LEU A 417 -37.29 11.40 23.28
C LEU A 417 -38.81 11.38 23.09
N GLY A 418 -39.33 10.18 22.81
CA GLY A 418 -40.72 9.78 22.93
C GLY A 418 -40.80 8.27 23.14
#